data_AF-A0A920EBY5-F1
#
_entry.id   AF-A0A920EBY5-F1
#
_cell.length_a   1.000
_cell.length_b   1.000
_cell.length_c   1.000
_cell.angle_alpha   90.00
_cell.angle_beta   90.00
_cell.angle_gamma   90.00
#
_symmetry.space_group_name_H-M   'P 1'
#
loop_
_entity.id
_entity.type
_entity.pdbx_description
1 polymer ?
#
loop_
_entity_poly.entity_id
_entity_poly.type
_entity_poly.pdbx_seq_one_letter_code
_entity_poly.pdbx_strand_id
1 'polypeptide(L)' 'MTFLPTQIVPLQDSSSAKQVLALIDLLDELDDVDSVHANFDIPDSVLQELAG' A
#
# COMPACT_ATOMS: atom_id res chain seq x y z
N MET A 1 3.76 8.53 -17.32
CA MET A 1 3.08 9.61 -16.56
C MET A 1 2.87 9.09 -15.15
N THR A 2 3.21 9.85 -14.11
CA THR A 2 3.01 9.47 -12.70
C THR A 2 1.76 10.16 -12.16
N PHE A 3 0.84 9.40 -11.57
CA PHE A 3 -0.35 9.95 -10.91
C PHE A 3 -0.01 10.25 -9.45
N LEU A 4 -0.04 11.52 -9.05
CA LEU A 4 0.06 11.89 -7.64
C LEU A 4 -1.33 12.12 -7.04
N PRO A 5 -1.68 11.43 -5.94
CA PRO A 5 -2.92 11.67 -5.24
C PRO A 5 -2.91 13.06 -4.59
N THR A 6 -4.05 13.75 -4.63
CA THR A 6 -4.23 15.06 -3.98
C THR A 6 -4.43 14.96 -2.47
N GLN A 7 -4.65 13.75 -1.94
CA GLN A 7 -4.94 13.51 -0.53
C GLN A 7 -4.40 12.15 -0.12
N ILE A 8 -3.72 12.10 1.03
CA ILE A 8 -3.05 10.90 1.55
C ILE A 8 -3.82 10.34 2.75
N VAL A 9 -3.94 9.01 2.83
CA VAL A 9 -4.62 8.30 3.92
C VAL A 9 -3.59 7.53 4.76
N PRO A 10 -3.33 7.92 6.02
CA PRO A 10 -2.37 7.22 6.85
C PRO A 10 -2.93 5.89 7.38
N LEU A 11 -2.23 4.79 7.15
CA LEU A 11 -2.53 3.46 7.70
C LEU A 11 -1.81 3.27 9.03
N GLN A 12 -2.49 3.62 10.12
CA GLN A 12 -1.94 3.57 11.48
C GLN A 12 -2.03 2.17 12.12
N ASP A 13 -2.77 1.25 11.50
CA ASP A 13 -3.01 -0.09 12.01
C ASP A 13 -2.22 -1.11 11.18
N SER A 14 -1.40 -1.93 11.86
CA SER A 14 -0.54 -2.93 11.20
C SER A 14 -1.34 -4.02 10.49
N SER A 15 -2.48 -4.43 11.04
CA SER A 15 -3.37 -5.40 10.37
C SER A 15 -3.88 -4.87 9.03
N SER A 16 -4.37 -3.63 9.02
CA SER A 16 -4.88 -2.95 7.82
C SER A 16 -3.76 -2.72 6.80
N ALA A 17 -2.59 -2.26 7.24
CA ALA A 17 -1.42 -2.09 6.37
C ALA A 17 -0.99 -3.41 5.72
N LYS A 18 -0.97 -4.52 6.49
CA LYS A 18 -0.66 -5.85 5.95
C LYS A 18 -1.65 -6.31 4.89
N GLN A 19 -2.95 -6.10 5.13
CA GLN A 19 -3.99 -6.46 4.16
C GLN A 19 -3.87 -5.67 2.86
N VAL A 20 -3.59 -4.36 2.95
CA VAL A 20 -3.43 -3.49 1.79
C VAL A 20 -2.17 -3.86 1.00
N LEU A 21 -1.05 -4.14 1.66
CA LEU A 21 0.18 -4.59 1.00
C LEU A 21 -0.05 -5.92 0.27
N ALA A 22 -0.67 -6.91 0.92
CA ALA A 22 -0.99 -8.19 0.29
C ALA A 22 -1.95 -8.03 -0.91
N LEU A 23 -2.88 -7.06 -0.86
CA LEU A 23 -3.73 -6.75 -1.99
C LEU A 23 -2.93 -6.20 -3.17
N ILE A 24 -1.97 -5.30 -2.93
CA ILE A 24 -1.12 -4.75 -3.98
C ILE A 24 -0.29 -5.86 -4.63
N ASP A 25 0.33 -6.72 -3.83
CA ASP A 25 1.11 -7.85 -4.35
C ASP A 25 0.25 -8.73 -5.28
N LEU A 26 -0.99 -9.05 -4.87
CA LEU A 26 -1.92 -9.84 -5.68
C LEU A 26 -2.33 -9.13 -6.99
N LEU A 27 -2.43 -7.79 -6.97
CA LEU A 27 -2.77 -7.01 -8.16
C LEU A 27 -1.58 -6.92 -9.12
N ASP A 28 -0.37 -6.79 -8.61
CA ASP A 28 0.87 -6.74 -9.40
C ASP A 28 1.19 -8.10 -10.06
N GLU A 29 0.68 -9.21 -9.51
CA GLU A 29 0.79 -10.54 -10.10
C GLU A 29 -0.13 -10.78 -11.31
N LEU A 30 -1.10 -9.89 -11.56
CA LEU A 30 -2.02 -10.04 -12.68
C LEU A 30 -1.40 -9.49 -13.97
N ASP A 31 -1.21 -10.35 -14.97
CA ASP A 31 -0.68 -9.96 -16.29
C ASP A 31 -1.50 -8.86 -17.00
N ASP A 32 -2.78 -8.71 -16.64
CA ASP A 32 -3.70 -7.70 -17.20
C ASP A 32 -3.62 -6.33 -16.48
N VAL A 33 -2.85 -6.21 -15.39
CA VAL A 33 -2.69 -4.97 -14.61
C VAL A 33 -1.40 -4.27 -15.01
N ASP A 34 -1.53 -3.08 -15.60
CA ASP A 34 -0.40 -2.30 -16.12
C ASP A 34 0.25 -1.41 -15.03
N SER A 35 -0.55 -0.84 -14.13
CA SER A 35 -0.02 -0.07 -12.99
C SER A 35 -1.01 0.06 -11.83
N VAL A 36 -0.51 -0.12 -10.61
CA VAL A 36 -1.25 0.09 -9.36
C VAL A 36 -0.88 1.45 -8.76
N HIS A 37 -1.90 2.25 -8.44
CA HIS A 37 -1.73 3.55 -7.78
C HIS A 37 -2.56 3.57 -6.51
N ALA A 38 -1.96 4.04 -5.42
CA ALA A 38 -2.63 4.15 -4.15
C ALA A 38 -2.31 5.48 -3.47
N ASN A 39 -3.21 5.91 -2.58
CA ASN A 39 -3.08 7.15 -1.85
C ASN A 39 -2.85 6.94 -0.35
N PHE A 40 -2.47 5.73 0.06
CA PHE A 40 -2.15 5.48 1.45
C PHE A 40 -0.69 5.79 1.76
N ASP A 41 -0.42 6.04 3.03
CA ASP A 41 0.92 6.17 3.59
C ASP A 41 1.04 5.27 4.82
N ILE A 42 2.16 4.60 4.99
CA ILE A 42 2.38 3.67 6.11
C ILE A 42 3.46 4.28 7.01
N PRO A 43 3.13 4.66 8.26
CA PRO A 43 4.11 5.20 9.19
C PRO A 43 5.24 4.20 9.47
N ASP A 44 6.46 4.72 9.69
CA ASP A 44 7.65 3.91 9.98
C ASP A 44 7.45 2.95 11.16
N SER A 45 6.69 3.36 12.18
CA SER A 45 6.36 2.51 13.33
C SER A 45 5.59 1.25 12.93
N VAL A 46 4.63 1.40 12.01
CA VAL A 46 3.80 0.30 11.50
C VAL A 46 4.63 -0.58 10.57
N LEU A 47 5.50 0.01 9.74
CA LEU A 47 6.43 -0.76 8.90
C LEU A 47 7.40 -1.60 9.75
N GLN A 48 7.91 -1.06 10.86
CA GLN A 48 8.73 -1.81 11.81
C GLN A 48 7.98 -2.97 12.46
N GLU A 49 6.71 -2.78 12.82
CA GLU A 49 5.86 -3.86 13.34
C GLU A 49 5.63 -4.98 12.32
N LEU A 50 5.55 -4.64 11.03
CA LEU A 50 5.35 -5.61 9.94
C LEU A 50 6.63 -6.36 9.56
N ALA A 51 7.80 -5.76 9.78
CA ALA A 51 9.11 -6.36 9.54
C ALA A 51 9.62 -7.23 10.70
N GLY A 52 8.97 -7.12 11.88
CA GLY A 52 9.33 -7.81 13.12
C GLY A 52 8.76 -9.22 13.27
#